data_AF-A0A4V1UI74-F1
#
_entry.id   AF-A0A4V1UI74-F1
#
_cell.length_a   1.000
_cell.length_b   1.000
_cell.length_c   1.000
_cell.angle_alpha   90.00
_cell.angle_beta   90.00
_cell.angle_gamma   90.00
#
_symmetry.space_group_name_H-M   'P 1'
#
loop_
_entity.id
_entity.type
_entity.pdbx_description
1 polymer ?
#
loop_
_entity_poly.entity_id
_entity_poly.type
_entity_poly.pdbx_seq_one_letter_code
_entity_poly.pdbx_strand_id
1 'polypeptide(L)' 'DSELSILESCEKGEDSAIARYRKALKEDGLPADVRALIERQAAGAQKNHDQIRDLRNIARAKD' A
#
# COMPACT_ATOMS: atom_id res chain seq x y z
N ASP A 1 20.94 3.16 -7.54
CA ASP A 1 19.59 2.58 -7.70
C ASP A 1 19.03 2.96 -9.06
N SER A 2 18.45 2.00 -9.79
CA SER A 2 17.66 2.27 -11.00
C SER A 2 16.25 2.70 -10.63
N GLU A 3 15.55 3.42 -11.52
CA GLU A 3 14.13 3.75 -11.34
C GLU A 3 13.30 2.51 -11.00
N LEU A 4 13.55 1.39 -11.71
CA LEU A 4 12.90 0.11 -11.45
C LEU A 4 13.15 -0.40 -10.02
N SER A 5 14.39 -0.38 -9.53
CA SER A 5 14.71 -0.85 -8.17
C SER A 5 14.07 0.01 -7.07
N ILE A 6 13.91 1.32 -7.32
CA ILE A 6 13.22 2.23 -6.38
C ILE A 6 11.73 1.88 -6.34
N LEU A 7 11.10 1.71 -7.50
CA LEU A 7 9.68 1.36 -7.61
C LEU A 7 9.37 0.00 -6.97
N GLU A 8 10.25 -0.99 -7.13
CA GLU A 8 10.13 -2.30 -6.47
C GLU A 8 10.21 -2.20 -4.94
N SER A 9 11.14 -1.38 -4.42
CA SER A 9 11.25 -1.13 -2.98
C SER A 9 10.00 -0.43 -2.43
N CYS A 10 9.49 0.58 -3.15
CA CYS A 10 8.27 1.27 -2.80
C CYS A 10 7.06 0.33 -2.77
N GLU A 11 6.88 -0.52 -3.79
CA GLU A 11 5.74 -1.44 -3.86
C GLU A 11 5.75 -2.41 -2.68
N LYS A 12 6.92 -2.95 -2.32
CA LYS A 12 7.08 -3.81 -1.14
C LYS A 12 6.74 -3.07 0.16
N GLY A 13 7.09 -1.79 0.26
CA GLY A 13 6.72 -0.92 1.38
C GLY A 13 5.20 -0.78 1.51
N GLU A 14 4.52 -0.50 0.41
CA GLU A 14 3.06 -0.33 0.37
C GLU A 14 2.31 -1.64 0.65
N ASP A 15 2.78 -2.78 0.13
CA ASP A 15 2.28 -4.11 0.50
C ASP A 15 2.33 -4.33 2.02
N SER A 16 3.46 -3.94 2.63
CA SER A 16 3.66 -4.01 4.07
C SER A 16 2.67 -3.12 4.84
N ALA A 17 2.39 -1.91 4.34
CA ALA A 17 1.44 -1.00 4.94
C ALA A 17 0.00 -1.54 4.85
N ILE A 18 -0.41 -2.01 3.67
CA ILE A 18 -1.73 -2.63 3.44
C ILE A 18 -1.95 -3.83 4.36
N ALA A 19 -0.94 -4.71 4.51
CA ALA A 19 -1.03 -5.85 5.41
C ALA A 19 -1.26 -5.44 6.86
N ARG A 20 -0.61 -4.36 7.34
CA ARG A 20 -0.82 -3.82 8.69
C ARG A 20 -2.22 -3.25 8.87
N TYR A 21 -2.73 -2.50 7.89
CA TYR A 21 -4.10 -2.01 7.92
C TYR A 21 -5.13 -3.13 7.96
N ARG A 22 -4.97 -4.14 7.09
CA ARG A 22 -5.84 -5.32 7.07
C ARG A 22 -5.80 -6.10 8.38
N LYS A 23 -4.64 -6.17 9.03
CA LYS A 23 -4.51 -6.78 10.36
C LYS A 23 -5.27 -5.95 11.41
N ALA A 24 -5.05 -4.63 11.45
CA ALA A 24 -5.72 -3.75 12.39
C ALA A 24 -7.25 -3.82 12.28
N LEU A 25 -7.80 -3.86 11.06
CA LEU A 25 -9.25 -3.94 10.85
C LEU A 25 -9.91 -5.23 11.34
N LYS A 26 -9.13 -6.29 11.59
CA LYS A 26 -9.60 -7.56 12.16
C LYS A 26 -9.62 -7.57 13.68
N GLU A 27 -9.06 -6.55 14.34
CA GLU A 27 -9.11 -6.45 15.79
C GLU A 27 -10.55 -6.14 16.25
N ASP A 28 -10.99 -6.87 17.28
CA ASP A 28 -12.29 -6.66 17.92
C ASP A 28 -12.25 -5.45 18.85
N GLY A 29 -13.41 -4.83 19.09
CA GLY A 29 -13.55 -3.73 20.05
C GLY A 29 -12.96 -2.39 19.60
N LEU A 30 -12.55 -2.24 18.34
CA LEU A 30 -12.18 -0.95 17.78
C LEU A 30 -13.35 0.05 17.84
N PRO A 31 -13.16 1.24 18.43
CA PRO A 31 -14.12 2.33 18.35
C PRO A 31 -14.46 2.66 16.88
N ALA A 32 -15.71 3.04 16.62
CA ALA A 32 -16.21 3.22 15.26
C ALA A 32 -15.45 4.30 14.45
N ASP A 33 -15.06 5.38 15.12
CA ASP A 33 -14.26 6.47 14.54
C ASP A 33 -12.83 6.02 14.21
N VAL A 34 -12.21 5.23 15.08
CA VAL A 34 -10.89 4.62 14.84
C VAL A 34 -10.96 3.63 13.68
N ARG A 35 -11.99 2.76 13.63
CA ARG A 35 -12.21 1.85 12.50
C ARG A 35 -12.34 2.62 11.18
N ALA A 36 -13.17 3.65 11.13
CA ALA A 36 -13.36 4.48 9.94
C ALA A 36 -12.07 5.19 9.50
N LEU A 37 -11.25 5.66 10.44
CA LEU A 37 -9.93 6.22 10.15
C LEU A 37 -9.01 5.19 9.49
N ILE A 38 -8.93 3.98 10.06
CA ILE A 38 -8.10 2.88 9.54
C ILE A 38 -8.57 2.47 8.15
N GLU A 39 -9.88 2.36 7.91
CA GLU A 39 -10.44 2.04 6.58
C GLU A 39 -10.07 3.09 5.53
N ARG A 40 -10.19 4.38 5.86
CA ARG A 40 -9.80 5.47 4.95
C ARG A 40 -8.31 5.41 4.61
N GLN A 41 -7.46 5.16 5.61
CA GLN A 41 -6.03 5.05 5.41
C GLN A 41 -5.66 3.80 4.58
N ALA A 42 -6.31 2.67 4.84
CA ALA A 42 -6.14 1.43 4.07
C ALA A 42 -6.49 1.63 2.59
N ALA A 43 -7.60 2.33 2.31
CA ALA A 43 -7.99 2.68 0.95
C ALA A 43 -6.97 3.59 0.26
N GLY A 44 -6.39 4.55 0.99
CA GLY A 44 -5.30 5.39 0.50
C GLY A 44 -4.04 4.59 0.16
N ALA A 45 -3.61 3.69 1.05
CA ALA A 45 -2.46 2.82 0.82
C ALA A 45 -2.67 1.90 -0.40
N GLN A 46 -3.89 1.35 -0.55
CA GLN A 46 -4.22 0.53 -1.73
C GLN A 46 -4.12 1.33 -3.03
N LYS A 47 -4.60 2.58 -3.05
CA LYS A 47 -4.48 3.47 -4.22
C LYS A 47 -3.01 3.77 -4.54
N ASN A 48 -2.20 4.07 -3.53
CA ASN A 48 -0.77 4.34 -3.74
C ASN A 48 -0.04 3.10 -4.27
N HIS A 49 -0.30 1.93 -3.69
CA HIS A 49 0.22 0.65 -4.16
C HIS A 49 -0.08 0.45 -5.64
N ASP A 50 -1.33 0.64 -6.06
CA ASP A 50 -1.72 0.43 -7.46
C ASP A 50 -0.99 1.39 -8.40
N GLN A 51 -0.79 2.65 -7.99
CA GLN A 51 -0.01 3.63 -8.76
C GLN A 51 1.46 3.22 -8.89
N ILE A 52 2.10 2.77 -7.80
CA ILE A 52 3.50 2.32 -7.82
C ILE A 52 3.65 1.06 -8.67
N ARG A 53 2.73 0.09 -8.55
CA ARG A 53 2.71 -1.12 -9.37
C ARG A 53 2.66 -0.78 -10.86
N ASP A 54 1.78 0.14 -11.24
CA ASP A 54 1.62 0.54 -12.64
C ASP A 54 2.88 1.26 -13.16
N LEU A 55 3.48 2.15 -12.37
CA LEU A 55 4.77 2.78 -12.69
C LEU A 55 5.90 1.76 -12.80
N ARG A 56 6.00 0.81 -11.87
CA ARG A 56 7.00 -0.27 -11.90
C ARG A 56 6.87 -1.08 -13.17
N ASN A 57 5.64 -1.44 -13.56
CA ASN A 57 5.37 -2.21 -14.77
C ASN A 57 5.82 -1.44 -16.03
N ILE A 58 5.60 -0.13 -16.08
CA ILE A 58 6.08 0.73 -17.17
C ILE A 58 7.62 0.78 -17.19
N ALA A 59 8.27 0.96 -16.04
CA ALA A 59 9.73 1.01 -15.95
C ALA A 59 10.36 -0.34 -16.37
N ARG A 60 9.79 -1.46 -15.90
CA ARG A 60 10.24 -2.82 -16.24
C ARG A 60 10.14 -3.13 -17.73
N ALA A 61 9.16 -2.56 -18.44
CA ALA A 61 9.00 -2.77 -19.88
C ALA A 61 10.02 -1.99 -20.74
N LYS A 62 10.74 -1.04 -20.14
CA LYS A 62 11.75 -0.20 -20.81
C LYS A 62 13.19 -0.68 -20.59
N ASP A 63 13.39 -1.59 -19.64
CA ASP A 63 14.66 -2.23 -19.28
C ASP A 63 14.89 -3.47 -20.16
#